data_AF-A0A3A8N621-F1
#
_entry.id   AF-A0A3A8N621-F1
#
_cell.length_a   1.000
_cell.length_b   1.000
_cell.length_c   1.000
_cell.angle_alpha   90.00
_cell.angle_beta   90.00
_cell.angle_gamma   90.00
#
_symmetry.space_group_name_H-M   'P 1'
#
loop_
_entity.id
_entity.type
_entity.pdbx_description
1 polymer ?
#
loop_
_entity_poly.entity_id
_entity_poly.type
_entity_poly.pdbx_seq_one_letter_code
_entity_poly.pdbx_strand_id
1 'polypeptide(L)'
;IKRELPRPRGRFTRVEAQRLSFFELTRAEGKATLEEAIEATEHRYSLLRTLEHRYNGPRGELTQVDMENALRQHGIMEVLEERERNNLLTAYATQRGATGRVAWALGLSPSELQRLTHALHLSAEVETLRERFRSEVLTNSHLTHRLDLLGRDKYLADLGIQKKFTDSLRKELERLVKDSMSDATDLHSLANVVGRKHGAPAELVTRAFERLGLAESLRKQLSSQTVPPSP
;
A
#
# COMPACT_ATOMS: atom_id res chain seq x y z
N ILE A 1 43.30 -19.12 37.85
CA ILE A 1 43.31 -20.32 36.98
C ILE A 1 41.91 -20.48 36.39
N LYS A 2 41.70 -20.06 35.14
CA LYS A 2 40.41 -20.22 34.43
C LYS A 2 40.43 -21.58 33.74
N ARG A 3 39.50 -22.47 34.09
CA ARG A 3 39.29 -23.75 33.40
C ARG A 3 38.69 -23.49 32.03
N GLU A 4 39.44 -23.79 30.97
CA GLU A 4 38.93 -23.82 29.61
C GLU A 4 38.03 -25.05 29.43
N LEU A 5 36.74 -24.82 29.17
CA LEU A 5 35.83 -25.88 28.76
C LEU A 5 36.04 -26.18 27.27
N PRO A 6 35.99 -27.46 26.85
CA PRO A 6 36.16 -27.83 25.45
C PRO A 6 35.04 -27.26 24.58
N ARG A 7 35.40 -26.79 23.38
CA ARG A 7 34.44 -26.24 22.40
C ARG A 7 33.37 -27.30 22.09
N PRO A 8 32.07 -26.95 22.09
CA PRO A 8 31.01 -27.91 21.83
C PRO A 8 31.16 -28.49 20.42
N ARG A 9 31.54 -29.77 20.35
CA ARG A 9 31.52 -30.56 19.11
C ARG A 9 30.11 -31.13 18.94
N GLY A 10 29.26 -30.37 18.29
CA GLY A 10 27.92 -30.83 17.93
C GLY A 10 27.37 -29.91 16.85
N ARG A 11 27.29 -30.41 15.62
CA ARG A 11 26.42 -29.80 14.60
C ARG A 11 25.01 -30.07 15.11
N PHE A 12 24.32 -29.07 15.64
CA PHE A 12 22.91 -29.19 15.97
C PHE A 12 22.16 -29.42 14.66
N THR A 13 22.00 -30.68 14.26
CA THR A 13 21.04 -31.08 13.23
C THR A 13 19.69 -30.73 13.82
N ARG A 14 19.09 -29.61 13.39
CA ARG A 14 17.67 -29.37 13.63
C ARG A 14 16.94 -30.54 12.98
N VAL A 15 16.49 -31.48 13.80
CA VAL A 15 15.55 -32.52 13.37
C VAL A 15 14.26 -31.76 13.10
N GLU A 16 13.95 -31.52 11.83
CA GLU A 16 12.65 -30.97 11.47
C GLU A 16 11.57 -31.90 12.01
N ALA A 17 10.55 -31.32 12.64
CA ALA A 17 9.44 -32.10 13.15
C ALA A 17 8.82 -32.90 11.99
N GLN A 18 8.55 -34.19 12.24
CA GLN A 18 7.98 -35.06 11.22
C GLN A 18 6.61 -34.52 10.82
N ARG A 19 6.48 -34.10 9.56
CA ARG A 19 5.21 -33.63 9.01
C ARG A 19 4.23 -34.79 8.84
N LEU A 20 2.97 -34.51 9.14
CA LEU A 20 1.83 -35.40 9.03
C LEU A 20 1.44 -35.60 7.55
N SER A 21 0.63 -36.62 7.27
CA SER A 21 0.17 -36.89 5.91
C SER A 21 -1.02 -36.00 5.53
N PHE A 22 -1.08 -35.55 4.27
CA PHE A 22 -2.25 -34.89 3.68
C PHE A 22 -3.56 -35.64 3.93
N PHE A 23 -3.53 -36.97 3.95
CA PHE A 23 -4.72 -37.79 4.19
C PHE A 23 -5.34 -37.60 5.59
N GLU A 24 -4.63 -36.98 6.53
CA GLU A 24 -5.23 -36.59 7.81
C GLU A 24 -6.17 -35.39 7.67
N LEU A 25 -5.82 -34.44 6.79
CA LEU A 25 -6.67 -33.29 6.49
C LEU A 25 -7.97 -33.68 5.80
N THR A 26 -8.02 -34.82 5.10
CA THR A 26 -9.22 -35.28 4.38
C THR A 26 -10.16 -36.14 5.23
N ARG A 27 -9.74 -36.54 6.43
CA ARG A 27 -10.58 -37.27 7.39
C ARG A 27 -11.55 -36.32 8.10
N ALA A 28 -12.59 -36.88 8.73
CA ALA A 28 -13.60 -36.11 9.46
C ALA A 28 -13.00 -35.17 10.53
N GLU A 29 -11.97 -35.62 11.25
CA GLU A 29 -11.25 -34.81 12.25
C GLU A 29 -10.45 -33.66 11.61
N GLY A 30 -10.06 -33.80 10.34
CA GLY A 30 -9.36 -32.79 9.57
C GLY A 30 -10.18 -31.53 9.33
N LYS A 31 -11.52 -31.64 9.30
CA LYS A 31 -12.42 -30.49 9.13
C LYS A 31 -12.21 -29.43 10.22
N ALA A 32 -12.26 -29.84 11.49
CA ALA A 32 -12.09 -28.91 12.61
C ALA A 32 -10.70 -28.25 12.60
N THR A 33 -9.67 -29.00 12.20
CA THR A 33 -8.30 -28.48 12.06
C THR A 33 -8.20 -27.42 10.95
N LEU A 34 -8.90 -27.64 9.84
CA LEU A 34 -8.93 -26.70 8.71
C LEU A 34 -9.73 -25.44 9.06
N GLU A 35 -10.87 -25.58 9.73
CA GLU A 35 -11.68 -24.45 10.20
C GLU A 35 -10.89 -23.57 11.17
N GLU A 36 -10.20 -24.16 12.16
CA GLU A 36 -9.33 -23.42 13.08
C GLU A 36 -8.20 -22.69 12.33
N ALA A 37 -7.59 -23.34 11.32
CA ALA A 37 -6.54 -22.74 10.52
C ALA A 37 -7.06 -21.59 9.62
N ILE A 38 -8.30 -21.69 9.10
CA ILE A 38 -8.95 -20.59 8.37
C ILE A 38 -9.16 -19.39 9.30
N GLU A 39 -9.64 -19.61 10.53
CA GLU A 39 -9.83 -18.52 11.50
C GLU A 39 -8.52 -17.83 11.89
N ALA A 40 -7.42 -18.58 11.92
CA ALA A 40 -6.11 -18.04 12.25
C ALA A 40 -5.40 -17.35 11.07
N THR A 41 -5.97 -17.34 9.86
CA THR A 41 -5.29 -16.83 8.66
C THR A 41 -6.13 -15.83 7.86
N GLU A 42 -5.43 -14.98 7.11
CA GLU A 42 -6.04 -13.91 6.32
C GLU A 42 -6.52 -14.38 4.93
N HIS A 43 -5.79 -15.35 4.35
CA HIS A 43 -6.02 -15.82 2.99
C HIS A 43 -5.33 -17.17 2.72
N ARG A 44 -5.69 -17.80 1.59
CA ARG A 44 -5.23 -19.13 1.16
C ARG A 44 -3.72 -19.29 1.10
N TYR A 45 -2.96 -18.27 0.70
CA TYR A 45 -1.49 -18.37 0.71
C TYR A 45 -0.92 -18.43 2.13
N SER A 46 -1.54 -17.77 3.11
CA SER A 46 -1.15 -17.85 4.52
C SER A 46 -1.59 -19.18 5.12
N LEU A 47 -2.78 -19.65 4.76
CA LEU A 47 -3.28 -20.96 5.14
C LEU A 47 -2.34 -22.07 4.64
N LEU A 48 -1.99 -22.05 3.35
CA LEU A 48 -1.09 -23.02 2.75
C LEU A 48 0.26 -23.03 3.47
N ARG A 49 0.88 -21.86 3.64
CA ARG A 49 2.14 -21.75 4.41
C ARG A 49 1.99 -22.35 5.80
N THR A 50 0.89 -22.07 6.51
CA THR A 50 0.65 -22.61 7.86
C THR A 50 0.53 -24.14 7.84
N LEU A 51 -0.16 -24.70 6.84
CA LEU A 51 -0.36 -26.15 6.72
C LEU A 51 0.90 -26.87 6.25
N GLU A 52 1.69 -26.30 5.32
CA GLU A 52 2.95 -26.86 4.82
C GLU A 52 3.99 -27.12 5.92
N HIS A 53 3.95 -26.35 7.02
CA HIS A 53 4.83 -26.59 8.18
C HIS A 53 4.48 -27.87 8.93
N ARG A 54 3.22 -28.33 8.86
CA ARG A 54 2.70 -29.46 9.62
C ARG A 54 2.39 -30.69 8.77
N TYR A 55 2.10 -30.50 7.49
CA TYR A 55 1.61 -31.55 6.59
C TYR A 55 2.45 -31.63 5.31
N ASN A 56 2.63 -32.86 4.83
CA ASN A 56 3.11 -33.17 3.49
C ASN A 56 1.92 -33.42 2.56
N GLY A 57 2.06 -33.03 1.30
CA GLY A 57 1.13 -33.36 0.23
C GLY A 57 1.15 -34.84 -0.15
N PRO A 58 0.19 -35.29 -0.97
CA PRO A 58 0.10 -36.69 -1.39
C PRO A 58 1.28 -37.15 -2.25
N ARG A 59 2.03 -36.22 -2.86
CA ARG A 59 3.20 -36.48 -3.72
C ARG A 59 4.47 -35.76 -3.26
N GLY A 60 4.54 -35.34 -1.99
CA GLY A 60 5.68 -34.60 -1.46
C GLY A 60 5.23 -33.35 -0.72
N GLU A 61 5.58 -32.17 -1.23
CA GLU A 61 5.16 -30.90 -0.63
C GLU A 61 3.64 -30.70 -0.78
N LEU A 62 3.01 -30.12 0.24
CA LEU A 62 1.60 -29.77 0.19
C LEU A 62 1.42 -28.63 -0.81
N THR A 63 0.55 -28.79 -1.81
CA THR A 63 0.28 -27.74 -2.80
C THR A 63 -1.01 -26.98 -2.48
N GLN A 64 -1.17 -25.80 -3.08
CA GLN A 64 -2.43 -25.04 -3.00
C GLN A 64 -3.63 -25.89 -3.47
N VAL A 65 -3.45 -26.68 -4.54
CA VAL A 65 -4.51 -27.53 -5.10
C VAL A 65 -4.92 -28.62 -4.11
N ASP A 66 -3.96 -29.22 -3.40
CA ASP A 66 -4.24 -30.23 -2.38
C ASP A 66 -5.07 -29.63 -1.23
N MET A 67 -4.64 -28.47 -0.72
CA MET A 67 -5.35 -27.74 0.32
C MET A 67 -6.77 -27.38 -0.13
N GLU A 68 -6.94 -26.77 -1.31
CA GLU A 68 -8.26 -26.39 -1.83
C GLU A 68 -9.18 -27.62 -2.02
N ASN A 69 -8.64 -28.75 -2.46
CA ASN A 69 -9.40 -29.99 -2.59
C ASN A 69 -9.87 -30.51 -1.22
N ALA A 70 -9.03 -30.46 -0.18
CA ALA A 70 -9.43 -30.85 1.17
C ALA A 70 -10.55 -29.93 1.71
N LEU A 71 -10.44 -28.61 1.48
CA LEU A 71 -11.48 -27.65 1.87
C LEU A 71 -12.82 -27.92 1.15
N ARG A 72 -12.78 -28.19 -0.17
CA ARG A 72 -13.97 -28.54 -0.95
C ARG A 72 -14.59 -29.85 -0.49
N GLN A 73 -13.78 -30.86 -0.17
CA GLN A 73 -14.25 -32.15 0.34
C GLN A 73 -15.04 -31.99 1.66
N HIS A 74 -14.65 -31.04 2.50
CA HIS A 74 -15.32 -30.73 3.76
C HIS A 74 -16.46 -29.70 3.64
N GLY A 75 -16.66 -29.10 2.46
CA GLY A 75 -17.67 -28.08 2.20
C GLY A 75 -17.40 -26.76 2.93
N ILE A 76 -16.12 -26.39 3.11
CA ILE A 76 -15.70 -25.18 3.84
C ILE A 76 -14.86 -24.22 2.98
N MET A 77 -14.82 -24.45 1.66
CA MET A 77 -14.09 -23.56 0.74
C MET A 77 -14.70 -22.17 0.71
N GLU A 78 -16.03 -22.09 0.70
CA GLU A 78 -16.80 -20.86 0.65
C GLU A 78 -16.54 -19.98 1.89
N VAL A 79 -16.30 -20.61 3.05
CA VAL A 79 -15.95 -19.91 4.30
C VAL A 79 -14.60 -19.19 4.14
N LEU A 80 -13.60 -19.86 3.55
CA LEU A 80 -12.32 -19.22 3.26
C LEU A 80 -12.50 -18.08 2.25
N GLU A 81 -13.24 -18.30 1.17
CA GLU A 81 -13.42 -17.29 0.11
C GLU A 81 -14.17 -16.04 0.60
N GLU A 82 -15.18 -16.20 1.46
CA GLU A 82 -15.89 -15.08 2.07
C GLU A 82 -14.97 -14.26 2.98
N ARG A 83 -14.17 -14.94 3.81
CA ARG A 83 -13.18 -14.29 4.67
C ARG A 83 -12.13 -13.55 3.85
N GLU A 84 -11.58 -14.19 2.82
CA GLU A 84 -10.63 -13.59 1.90
C GLU A 84 -11.19 -12.33 1.24
N ARG A 85 -12.45 -12.40 0.76
CA ARG A 85 -13.15 -11.25 0.18
C ARG A 85 -13.21 -10.08 1.17
N ASN A 86 -13.65 -10.34 2.39
CA ASN A 86 -13.76 -9.31 3.43
C ASN A 86 -12.40 -8.70 3.78
N ASN A 87 -11.36 -9.53 3.91
CA ASN A 87 -10.00 -9.08 4.21
C ASN A 87 -9.42 -8.22 3.08
N LEU A 88 -9.61 -8.63 1.82
CA LEU A 88 -9.16 -7.88 0.65
C LEU A 88 -9.82 -6.50 0.57
N LEU A 89 -11.15 -6.44 0.67
CA LEU A 89 -11.89 -5.19 0.60
C LEU A 89 -11.56 -4.26 1.78
N THR A 90 -11.41 -4.81 2.98
CA THR A 90 -10.99 -4.08 4.18
C THR A 90 -9.57 -3.52 4.03
N ALA A 91 -8.64 -4.32 3.49
CA ALA A 91 -7.28 -3.88 3.22
C ALA A 91 -7.26 -2.75 2.18
N TYR A 92 -8.02 -2.86 1.09
CA TYR A 92 -8.14 -1.80 0.09
C TYR A 92 -8.73 -0.51 0.66
N ALA A 93 -9.75 -0.61 1.51
CA ALA A 93 -10.32 0.55 2.20
C ALA A 93 -9.30 1.21 3.15
N THR A 94 -8.62 0.41 3.97
CA THR A 94 -7.63 0.87 4.95
C THR A 94 -6.42 1.54 4.28
N GLN A 95 -5.94 0.95 3.18
CA GLN A 95 -4.79 1.45 2.42
C GLN A 95 -5.18 2.48 1.36
N ARG A 96 -6.44 2.96 1.37
CA ARG A 96 -6.96 3.99 0.46
C ARG A 96 -6.68 3.70 -1.01
N GLY A 97 -6.95 2.46 -1.44
CA GLY A 97 -6.82 2.03 -2.83
C GLY A 97 -5.40 1.65 -3.28
N ALA A 98 -4.38 1.78 -2.42
CA ALA A 98 -2.99 1.53 -2.79
C ALA A 98 -2.69 0.02 -2.92
N THR A 99 -2.71 -0.54 -4.12
CA THR A 99 -2.50 -1.98 -4.38
C THR A 99 -1.16 -2.46 -3.83
N GLY A 100 -0.06 -1.71 -4.04
CA GLY A 100 1.24 -2.08 -3.47
C GLY A 100 1.25 -2.16 -1.93
N ARG A 101 0.50 -1.27 -1.25
CA ARG A 101 0.40 -1.31 0.22
C ARG A 101 -0.55 -2.39 0.71
N VAL A 102 -1.60 -2.70 -0.05
CA VAL A 102 -2.50 -3.83 0.23
C VAL A 102 -1.73 -5.14 0.16
N ALA A 103 -0.94 -5.34 -0.91
CA ALA A 103 -0.10 -6.53 -1.05
C ALA A 103 0.85 -6.69 0.15
N TRP A 104 1.53 -5.60 0.52
CA TRP A 104 2.44 -5.60 1.67
C TRP A 104 1.73 -5.89 3.00
N ALA A 105 0.58 -5.26 3.25
CA ALA A 105 -0.19 -5.44 4.48
C ALA A 105 -0.71 -6.87 4.66
N LEU A 106 -1.04 -7.54 3.55
CA LEU A 106 -1.47 -8.93 3.55
C LEU A 106 -0.30 -9.92 3.44
N GLY A 107 0.94 -9.48 3.32
CA GLY A 107 2.08 -10.39 3.11
C GLY A 107 1.98 -11.18 1.81
N LEU A 108 1.46 -10.55 0.75
CA LEU A 108 1.32 -11.07 -0.59
C LEU A 108 2.32 -10.41 -1.54
N SER A 109 2.87 -11.17 -2.47
CA SER A 109 3.52 -10.61 -3.65
C SER A 109 2.49 -9.95 -4.58
N PRO A 110 2.89 -9.02 -5.47
CA PRO A 110 1.98 -8.41 -6.43
C PRO A 110 1.23 -9.44 -7.30
N SER A 111 1.92 -10.51 -7.69
CA SER A 111 1.34 -11.58 -8.51
C SER A 111 0.30 -12.42 -7.73
N GLU A 112 0.54 -12.68 -6.45
CA GLU A 112 -0.41 -13.40 -5.60
C GLU A 112 -1.66 -12.59 -5.33
N LEU A 113 -1.51 -11.28 -5.06
CA LEU A 113 -2.65 -10.38 -4.89
C LEU A 113 -3.51 -10.32 -6.16
N GLN A 114 -2.88 -10.22 -7.33
CA GLN A 114 -3.59 -10.22 -8.61
C GLN A 114 -4.35 -11.54 -8.82
N ARG A 115 -3.70 -12.69 -8.59
CA ARG A 115 -4.35 -14.01 -8.70
C ARG A 115 -5.50 -14.16 -7.71
N LEU A 116 -5.33 -13.72 -6.46
CA LEU A 116 -6.37 -13.79 -5.44
C LEU A 116 -7.58 -12.93 -5.79
N THR A 117 -7.33 -11.68 -6.21
CA THR A 117 -8.39 -10.76 -6.64
C THR A 117 -9.18 -11.34 -7.82
N HIS A 118 -8.49 -11.97 -8.77
CA HIS A 118 -9.12 -12.62 -9.91
C HIS A 118 -9.91 -13.86 -9.51
N ALA A 119 -9.33 -14.73 -8.67
CA ALA A 119 -9.97 -15.97 -8.21
C ALA A 119 -11.27 -15.69 -7.42
N LEU A 120 -11.33 -14.58 -6.69
CA LEU A 120 -12.51 -14.15 -5.93
C LEU A 120 -13.48 -13.30 -6.76
N HIS A 121 -13.20 -13.07 -8.05
CA HIS A 121 -13.98 -12.20 -8.93
C HIS A 121 -14.17 -10.77 -8.39
N LEU A 122 -13.16 -10.21 -7.73
CA LEU A 122 -13.21 -8.91 -7.05
C LEU A 122 -12.67 -7.74 -7.88
N SER A 123 -12.29 -7.96 -9.13
CA SER A 123 -11.63 -6.94 -9.95
C SER A 123 -12.47 -5.66 -10.08
N ALA A 124 -13.79 -5.79 -10.23
CA ALA A 124 -14.69 -4.64 -10.40
C ALA A 124 -14.88 -3.87 -9.09
N GLU A 125 -15.07 -4.58 -7.98
CA GLU A 125 -15.24 -3.99 -6.64
C GLU A 125 -13.97 -3.28 -6.16
N VAL A 126 -12.81 -3.90 -6.40
CA VAL A 126 -11.51 -3.29 -6.11
C VAL A 126 -11.31 -2.01 -6.93
N GLU A 127 -11.62 -2.04 -8.23
CA GLU A 127 -11.46 -0.85 -9.06
C GLU A 127 -12.47 0.25 -8.70
N THR A 128 -13.69 -0.11 -8.29
CA THR A 128 -14.68 0.84 -7.75
C THR A 128 -14.16 1.53 -6.49
N LEU A 129 -13.55 0.77 -5.55
CA LEU A 129 -12.93 1.33 -4.36
C LEU A 129 -11.76 2.26 -4.72
N ARG A 130 -10.89 1.82 -5.63
CA ARG A 130 -9.77 2.61 -6.13
C ARG A 130 -10.25 3.91 -6.78
N GLU A 131 -11.27 3.85 -7.64
CA GLU A 131 -11.85 5.04 -8.28
C GLU A 131 -12.41 6.03 -7.28
N ARG A 132 -13.11 5.56 -6.24
CA ARG A 132 -13.58 6.43 -5.15
C ARG A 132 -12.41 7.22 -4.54
N PHE A 133 -11.31 6.53 -4.18
CA PHE A 133 -10.13 7.20 -3.62
C PHE A 133 -9.41 8.10 -4.64
N ARG A 134 -9.37 7.73 -5.93
CA ARG A 134 -8.86 8.62 -7.00
C ARG A 134 -9.65 9.93 -7.03
N SER A 135 -10.97 9.82 -7.04
CA SER A 135 -11.88 10.96 -7.04
C SER A 135 -11.73 11.82 -5.79
N GLU A 136 -11.67 11.22 -4.59
CA GLU A 136 -11.42 11.93 -3.33
C GLU A 136 -10.11 12.73 -3.36
N VAL A 137 -9.02 12.12 -3.84
CA VAL A 137 -7.71 12.79 -3.92
C VAL A 137 -7.74 13.97 -4.91
N LEU A 138 -8.39 13.80 -6.07
CA LEU A 138 -8.44 14.82 -7.11
C LEU A 138 -9.38 15.98 -6.79
N THR A 139 -10.44 15.73 -6.02
CA THR A 139 -11.47 16.75 -5.67
C THR A 139 -11.19 17.47 -4.35
N ASN A 140 -10.19 17.03 -3.59
CA ASN A 140 -9.84 17.64 -2.32
C ASN A 140 -9.44 19.12 -2.51
N SER A 141 -10.11 20.01 -1.78
CA SER A 141 -9.87 21.46 -1.82
C SER A 141 -8.86 21.95 -0.78
N HIS A 142 -8.46 21.11 0.18
CA HIS A 142 -7.55 21.49 1.24
C HIS A 142 -6.10 21.45 0.77
N LEU A 143 -5.53 22.64 0.53
CA LEU A 143 -4.17 22.81 0.01
C LEU A 143 -3.12 22.02 0.81
N THR A 144 -3.13 22.09 2.13
CA THR A 144 -2.18 21.37 3.01
C THR A 144 -2.16 19.87 2.74
N HIS A 145 -3.32 19.25 2.60
CA HIS A 145 -3.42 17.81 2.35
C HIS A 145 -2.89 17.49 0.94
N ARG A 146 -3.20 18.33 -0.06
CA ARG A 146 -2.66 18.14 -1.41
C ARG A 146 -1.14 18.28 -1.46
N LEU A 147 -0.58 19.25 -0.75
CA LEU A 147 0.87 19.43 -0.66
C LEU A 147 1.56 18.26 0.06
N ASP A 148 0.95 17.68 1.10
CA ASP A 148 1.45 16.45 1.73
C ASP A 148 1.42 15.25 0.76
N LEU A 149 0.31 15.09 0.02
CA LEU A 149 0.15 14.04 -0.98
C LEU A 149 1.13 14.16 -2.13
N LEU A 150 1.54 15.38 -2.52
CA LEU A 150 2.58 15.60 -3.52
C LEU A 150 3.90 14.90 -3.15
N GLY A 151 4.16 14.69 -1.86
CA GLY A 151 5.34 13.92 -1.42
C GLY A 151 5.19 12.41 -1.48
N ARG A 152 4.02 11.88 -1.83
CA ARG A 152 3.71 10.45 -1.87
C ARG A 152 3.64 9.93 -3.30
N ASP A 153 4.69 10.17 -4.09
CA ASP A 153 4.76 9.81 -5.52
C ASP A 153 4.38 8.35 -5.80
N LYS A 154 4.93 7.41 -5.02
CA LYS A 154 4.63 5.98 -5.18
C LYS A 154 3.14 5.67 -5.01
N TYR A 155 2.46 6.36 -4.09
CA TYR A 155 1.02 6.18 -3.88
C TYR A 155 0.20 6.76 -5.04
N LEU A 156 0.52 7.97 -5.48
CA LEU A 156 -0.16 8.61 -6.61
C LEU A 156 0.06 7.85 -7.93
N ALA A 157 1.24 7.27 -8.11
CA ALA A 157 1.57 6.41 -9.24
C ALA A 157 0.82 5.08 -9.18
N ASP A 158 0.74 4.44 -8.01
CA ASP A 158 -0.02 3.20 -7.81
C ASP A 158 -1.52 3.39 -8.07
N LEU A 159 -2.08 4.54 -7.70
CA LEU A 159 -3.44 4.94 -8.07
C LEU A 159 -3.59 5.34 -9.55
N GLY A 160 -2.50 5.60 -10.28
CA GLY A 160 -2.56 6.02 -11.68
C GLY A 160 -3.02 7.47 -11.90
N ILE A 161 -2.96 8.31 -10.86
CA ILE A 161 -3.41 9.71 -10.91
C ILE A 161 -2.29 10.73 -10.81
N GLN A 162 -1.03 10.30 -10.65
CA GLN A 162 0.11 11.18 -10.41
C GLN A 162 0.16 12.38 -11.36
N LYS A 163 0.11 12.15 -12.68
CA LYS A 163 0.15 13.25 -13.67
C LYS A 163 -1.02 14.22 -13.50
N LYS A 164 -2.25 13.71 -13.43
CA LYS A 164 -3.47 14.53 -13.28
C LYS A 164 -3.43 15.36 -11.98
N PHE A 165 -2.98 14.75 -10.89
CA PHE A 165 -2.85 15.40 -9.59
C PHE A 165 -1.80 16.52 -9.63
N THR A 166 -0.60 16.22 -10.15
CA THR A 166 0.51 17.17 -10.27
C THR A 166 0.14 18.36 -11.16
N ASP A 167 -0.50 18.12 -12.31
CA ASP A 167 -0.93 19.17 -13.22
C ASP A 167 -2.03 20.06 -12.61
N SER A 168 -2.99 19.45 -11.90
CA SER A 168 -4.04 20.17 -11.17
C SER A 168 -3.46 21.05 -10.06
N LEU A 169 -2.56 20.49 -9.24
CA LEU A 169 -1.92 21.21 -8.14
C LEU A 169 -1.01 22.34 -8.65
N ARG A 170 -0.30 22.13 -9.76
CA ARG A 170 0.50 23.19 -10.41
C ARG A 170 -0.37 24.38 -10.80
N LYS A 171 -1.47 24.15 -11.54
CA LYS A 171 -2.40 25.20 -11.96
C LYS A 171 -3.02 25.94 -10.77
N GLU A 172 -3.38 25.20 -9.72
CA GLU A 172 -3.89 25.79 -8.50
C GLU A 172 -2.84 26.72 -7.86
N LEU A 173 -1.61 26.23 -7.64
CA LEU A 173 -0.55 27.04 -7.05
C LEU A 173 -0.18 28.26 -7.89
N GLU A 174 -0.13 28.14 -9.21
CA GLU A 174 0.10 29.29 -10.11
C GLU A 174 -0.96 30.39 -9.91
N ARG A 175 -2.23 30.00 -9.74
CA ARG A 175 -3.32 30.94 -9.43
C ARG A 175 -3.12 31.59 -8.05
N LEU A 176 -2.88 30.78 -7.00
CA LEU A 176 -2.70 31.30 -5.63
C LEU A 176 -1.49 32.23 -5.53
N VAL A 177 -0.43 31.91 -6.25
CA VAL A 177 0.77 32.74 -6.35
C VAL A 177 0.43 34.05 -7.03
N LYS A 178 -0.25 34.04 -8.19
CA LYS A 178 -0.65 35.27 -8.90
C LYS A 178 -1.42 36.24 -7.99
N ASP A 179 -2.33 35.73 -7.17
CA ASP A 179 -3.13 36.52 -6.22
C ASP A 179 -2.33 37.03 -5.01
N SER A 180 -1.09 36.54 -4.83
CA SER A 180 -0.20 36.85 -3.71
C SER A 180 1.11 37.51 -4.14
N MET A 181 1.32 37.70 -5.46
CA MET A 181 2.59 38.16 -6.03
C MET A 181 2.99 39.56 -5.56
N SER A 182 2.03 40.48 -5.37
CA SER A 182 2.29 41.86 -4.95
C SER A 182 2.76 41.98 -3.50
N ASP A 183 2.48 40.96 -2.69
CA ASP A 183 2.67 41.00 -1.24
C ASP A 183 3.99 40.33 -0.83
N ALA A 184 4.82 39.94 -1.80
CA ALA A 184 6.04 39.16 -1.58
C ALA A 184 7.23 39.75 -2.35
N THR A 185 8.40 39.70 -1.72
CA THR A 185 9.66 40.24 -2.27
C THR A 185 10.61 39.15 -2.76
N ASP A 186 10.46 37.94 -2.24
CA ASP A 186 11.28 36.77 -2.55
C ASP A 186 10.45 35.47 -2.49
N LEU A 187 11.04 34.34 -2.89
CA LEU A 187 10.31 33.08 -2.97
C LEU A 187 9.82 32.58 -1.59
N HIS A 188 10.56 32.88 -0.53
CA HIS A 188 10.23 32.45 0.82
C HIS A 188 9.06 33.27 1.40
N SER A 189 9.09 34.60 1.24
CA SER A 189 7.98 35.48 1.58
C SER A 189 6.73 35.14 0.76
N LEU A 190 6.87 34.80 -0.52
CA LEU A 190 5.76 34.34 -1.35
C LEU A 190 5.13 33.05 -0.80
N ALA A 191 5.96 32.06 -0.46
CA ALA A 191 5.47 30.82 0.17
C ALA A 191 4.79 31.08 1.52
N ASN A 192 5.30 32.03 2.32
CA ASN A 192 4.68 32.45 3.58
C ASN A 192 3.32 33.14 3.35
N VAL A 193 3.21 34.04 2.38
CA VAL A 193 1.94 34.75 2.06
C VAL A 193 0.89 33.75 1.59
N VAL A 194 1.24 32.89 0.62
CA VAL A 194 0.34 31.84 0.11
C VAL A 194 -0.06 30.89 1.25
N GLY A 195 0.90 30.45 2.06
CA GLY A 195 0.65 29.58 3.21
C GLY A 195 -0.31 30.19 4.22
N ARG A 196 -0.13 31.48 4.58
CA ARG A 196 -1.02 32.20 5.50
C ARG A 196 -2.42 32.37 4.92
N LYS A 197 -2.55 32.79 3.65
CA LYS A 197 -3.86 33.02 3.00
C LYS A 197 -4.67 31.74 2.82
N HIS A 198 -4.01 30.60 2.60
CA HIS A 198 -4.68 29.34 2.24
C HIS A 198 -4.54 28.22 3.28
N GLY A 199 -4.06 28.56 4.48
CA GLY A 199 -4.00 27.64 5.62
C GLY A 199 -3.01 26.48 5.44
N ALA A 200 -1.86 26.75 4.80
CA ALA A 200 -0.82 25.76 4.53
C ALA A 200 0.55 26.13 5.13
N PRO A 201 1.34 25.16 5.62
CA PRO A 201 2.71 25.40 6.05
C PRO A 201 3.59 25.92 4.90
N ALA A 202 4.31 27.01 5.14
CA ALA A 202 5.19 27.63 4.13
C ALA A 202 6.28 26.69 3.60
N GLU A 203 6.76 25.76 4.43
CA GLU A 203 7.70 24.72 4.00
C GLU A 203 7.12 23.79 2.93
N LEU A 204 5.85 23.39 3.08
CA LEU A 204 5.19 22.53 2.10
C LEU A 204 4.97 23.26 0.78
N VAL A 205 4.62 24.54 0.85
CA VAL A 205 4.47 25.41 -0.33
C VAL A 205 5.82 25.58 -1.05
N THR A 206 6.89 25.84 -0.30
CA THR A 206 8.25 25.98 -0.85
C THR A 206 8.71 24.71 -1.55
N ARG A 207 8.57 23.55 -0.89
CA ARG A 207 8.90 22.24 -1.48
C ARG A 207 8.06 21.95 -2.72
N ALA A 208 6.80 22.38 -2.75
CA ALA A 208 5.95 22.21 -3.91
C ALA A 208 6.41 23.08 -5.09
N PHE A 209 6.85 24.32 -4.86
CA PHE A 209 7.45 25.14 -5.92
C PHE A 209 8.67 24.47 -6.55
N GLU A 210 9.51 23.83 -5.74
CA GLU A 210 10.67 23.09 -6.24
C GLU A 210 10.25 21.84 -7.02
N ARG A 211 9.41 20.98 -6.42
CA ARG A 211 8.96 19.71 -7.03
C ARG A 211 8.17 19.89 -8.31
N LEU A 212 7.41 20.97 -8.42
CA LEU A 212 6.58 21.26 -9.60
C LEU A 212 7.33 22.02 -10.68
N GLY A 213 8.59 22.41 -10.45
CA GLY A 213 9.42 23.17 -11.38
C GLY A 213 9.04 24.65 -11.48
N LEU A 214 8.39 25.21 -10.46
CA LEU A 214 7.93 26.61 -10.43
C LEU A 214 8.98 27.57 -9.84
N ALA A 215 9.94 27.07 -9.06
CA ALA A 215 10.86 27.94 -8.31
C ALA A 215 11.63 28.96 -9.18
N GLU A 216 12.12 28.55 -10.35
CA GLU A 216 12.91 29.44 -11.22
C GLU A 216 12.05 30.52 -11.90
N SER A 217 10.88 30.15 -12.42
CA SER A 217 9.97 31.09 -13.06
C SER A 217 9.45 32.13 -12.07
N LEU A 218 9.11 31.70 -10.85
CA LEU A 218 8.67 32.60 -9.79
C LEU A 218 9.75 33.57 -9.34
N ARG A 219 11.01 33.13 -9.21
CA ARG A 219 12.14 34.02 -8.91
C ARG A 219 12.32 35.11 -9.97
N LYS A 220 12.22 34.75 -11.26
CA LYS A 220 12.30 35.72 -12.37
C LYS A 220 11.18 36.75 -12.27
N GLN A 221 9.95 36.32 -12.03
CA GLN A 221 8.80 37.21 -11.87
C GLN A 221 8.94 38.17 -10.67
N LEU A 222 9.43 37.69 -9.53
CA LEU A 222 9.69 38.52 -8.35
C LEU A 222 10.80 39.55 -8.62
N SER A 223 11.88 39.15 -9.29
CA SER A 223 12.97 40.07 -9.65
C SER A 223 12.53 41.18 -10.62
N SER A 224 11.59 40.88 -11.52
CA SER A 224 11.03 41.89 -12.43
C SER A 224 10.10 42.90 -11.75
N GLN A 225 9.54 42.59 -10.58
CA GLN A 225 8.77 43.56 -9.80
C GLN A 225 9.65 44.55 -9.04
N THR A 226 10.86 44.14 -8.66
CA THR A 226 11.80 44.97 -7.92
C THR A 226 12.57 45.99 -8.78
N VAL A 227 12.48 45.91 -10.12
CA VAL A 227 13.07 46.89 -11.03
C VAL A 227 12.00 47.90 -11.43
N PRO A 228 12.09 49.19 -11.05
CA PRO A 228 11.12 50.20 -11.48
C PRO A 228 11.22 50.40 -13.00
N PRO A 229 10.11 50.76 -13.70
CA PRO A 229 10.20 51.19 -15.08
C PRO A 229 11.11 52.43 -15.16
N SER A 230 12.18 52.35 -15.94
CA SER A 230 13.02 53.51 -16.23
C SER A 230 12.16 54.61 -16.89
N PRO A 231 12.31 55.88 -16.48
CA PRO A 231 11.58 57.02 -17.05
C PRO A 231 11.92 57.27 -18.52
#